data_AF-A0A1H4R3X5-F1
#
_entry.id   AF-A0A1H4R3X5-F1
#
_cell.length_a   1.000
_cell.length_b   1.000
_cell.length_c   1.000
_cell.angle_alpha   90.00
_cell.angle_beta   90.00
_cell.angle_gamma   90.00
#
_symmetry.space_group_name_H-M   'P 1'
#
loop_
_entity.id
_entity.type
_entity.pdbx_description
1 polymer ?
#
loop_
_entity_poly.entity_id
_entity_poly.type
_entity_poly.pdbx_seq_one_letter_code
_entity_poly.pdbx_strand_id
1 'polypeptide(L)'
;MKNAKTTLPSKEDMDDALSLDLFSEVALDQEQRAVLASDVSWLEYRAEFRRHMIKGGFLKHPWRSIFEADMIFTLIGHKWLQGEILTVKQVATYFEAFTSDVTITRHIDDMVASGTLVRTPDPKDRRRLHLIPTQRLFEIGRIFLQARKDIARKHGFVYDPERAKAEQHSMDAAPFPLPNEPAS
;
A
#
# COMPACT_ATOMS: atom_id res chain seq x y z
N MET A 1 -11.77 -1.49 -31.53
CA MET A 1 -10.64 -2.28 -30.98
C MET A 1 -11.21 -3.60 -30.51
N LYS A 2 -10.65 -4.73 -30.98
CA LYS A 2 -11.17 -6.07 -30.65
C LYS A 2 -10.80 -6.39 -29.20
N ASN A 3 -11.79 -6.66 -28.37
CA ASN A 3 -11.60 -7.22 -27.03
C ASN A 3 -10.92 -8.60 -27.19
N ALA A 4 -9.62 -8.68 -26.93
CA ALA A 4 -8.96 -9.95 -26.74
C ALA A 4 -9.53 -10.54 -25.45
N LYS A 5 -10.33 -11.62 -25.56
CA LYS A 5 -10.61 -12.47 -24.41
C LYS A 5 -9.27 -13.08 -24.00
N THR A 6 -8.70 -12.61 -22.91
CA THR A 6 -7.55 -13.25 -22.28
C THR A 6 -8.03 -14.58 -21.71
N THR A 7 -7.85 -15.66 -22.46
CA THR A 7 -8.06 -17.01 -21.95
C THR A 7 -6.95 -17.30 -20.95
N LEU A 8 -7.29 -17.65 -19.71
CA LEU A 8 -6.31 -18.06 -18.73
C LEU A 8 -5.62 -19.36 -19.19
N PRO A 9 -4.31 -19.54 -18.91
CA PRO A 9 -3.61 -20.80 -19.21
C PRO A 9 -4.29 -21.99 -18.51
N SER A 10 -4.07 -23.20 -19.03
CA SER A 10 -4.56 -24.39 -18.35
C SER A 10 -3.85 -24.56 -17.00
N LYS A 11 -4.47 -25.28 -16.06
CA LYS A 11 -3.86 -25.52 -14.74
C LYS A 11 -2.52 -26.26 -14.86
N GLU A 12 -2.44 -27.20 -15.80
CA GLU A 12 -1.23 -27.98 -16.08
C GLU A 12 -0.10 -27.06 -16.56
N ASP A 13 -0.37 -26.11 -17.47
CA ASP A 13 0.63 -25.14 -17.94
C ASP A 13 1.10 -24.17 -16.83
N MET A 14 0.29 -23.91 -15.80
CA MET A 14 0.65 -23.02 -14.69
C MET A 14 1.45 -23.73 -13.59
N ASP A 15 1.26 -25.04 -13.44
CA ASP A 15 1.89 -25.85 -12.40
C ASP A 15 3.27 -26.40 -12.84
N ASP A 16 3.60 -26.34 -14.14
CA ASP A 16 4.88 -26.76 -14.67
C ASP A 16 6.04 -25.84 -14.22
N ALA A 17 7.07 -26.45 -13.65
CA ALA A 17 8.26 -25.72 -13.22
C ALA A 17 9.06 -25.20 -14.43
N LEU A 18 9.39 -23.92 -14.41
CA LEU A 18 10.28 -23.32 -15.40
C LEU A 18 11.68 -23.93 -15.30
N SER A 19 12.26 -24.30 -16.46
CA SER A 19 13.64 -24.74 -16.52
C SER A 19 14.62 -23.57 -16.41
N LEU A 20 15.79 -23.80 -15.81
CA LEU A 20 16.80 -22.76 -15.54
C LEU A 20 17.39 -22.16 -16.82
N ASP A 21 17.33 -22.83 -17.95
CA ASP A 21 17.77 -22.33 -19.25
C ASP A 21 16.76 -21.38 -19.93
N LEU A 22 15.54 -21.28 -19.41
CA LEU A 22 14.42 -20.56 -20.03
C LEU A 22 14.12 -19.18 -19.41
N PHE A 23 15.11 -18.54 -18.75
CA PHE A 23 14.92 -17.25 -18.08
C PHE A 23 14.30 -16.14 -18.98
N SER A 24 14.67 -16.11 -20.26
CA SER A 24 14.15 -15.14 -21.23
C SER A 24 12.80 -15.53 -21.83
N GLU A 25 12.39 -16.79 -21.73
CA GLU A 25 11.20 -17.34 -22.40
C GLU A 25 9.92 -17.25 -21.55
N VAL A 26 10.02 -16.75 -20.32
CA VAL A 26 8.86 -16.46 -19.48
C VAL A 26 7.93 -15.47 -20.20
N ALA A 27 6.64 -15.79 -20.25
CA ALA A 27 5.58 -15.04 -20.91
C ALA A 27 5.21 -13.73 -20.17
N LEU A 28 6.21 -12.90 -19.90
CA LEU A 28 6.04 -11.52 -19.48
C LEU A 28 6.46 -10.59 -20.62
N ASP A 29 5.57 -9.68 -21.01
CA ASP A 29 5.92 -8.60 -21.91
C ASP A 29 6.88 -7.59 -21.25
N GLN A 30 7.37 -6.63 -22.03
CA GLN A 30 8.35 -5.66 -21.57
C GLN A 30 7.79 -4.72 -20.49
N GLU A 31 6.50 -4.38 -20.54
CA GLU A 31 5.86 -3.50 -19.56
C GLU A 31 5.70 -4.23 -18.22
N GLN A 32 5.26 -5.49 -18.25
CA GLN A 32 5.17 -6.37 -17.09
C GLN A 32 6.54 -6.59 -16.44
N ARG A 33 7.59 -6.80 -17.24
CA ARG A 33 8.98 -6.90 -16.74
C ARG A 33 9.45 -5.60 -16.09
N ALA A 34 9.09 -4.44 -16.65
CA ALA A 34 9.44 -3.14 -16.07
C ALA A 34 8.73 -2.89 -14.73
N VAL A 35 7.44 -3.25 -14.63
CA VAL A 35 6.69 -3.17 -13.37
C VAL A 35 7.32 -4.08 -12.31
N LEU A 36 7.66 -5.33 -12.66
CA LEU A 36 8.34 -6.24 -11.74
C LEU A 36 9.70 -5.69 -11.26
N ALA A 37 10.49 -5.09 -12.16
CA ALA A 37 11.76 -4.47 -11.81
C ALA A 37 11.58 -3.26 -10.87
N SER A 38 10.51 -2.50 -11.04
CA SER A 38 10.11 -1.42 -10.13
C SER A 38 9.76 -1.95 -8.74
N ASP A 39 9.01 -3.05 -8.64
CA ASP A 39 8.65 -3.67 -7.36
C ASP A 39 9.88 -4.20 -6.59
N VAL A 40 10.82 -4.83 -7.30
CA VAL A 40 12.10 -5.27 -6.72
C VAL A 40 12.93 -4.06 -6.23
N SER A 41 13.03 -3.02 -7.04
CA SER A 41 13.74 -1.78 -6.65
C SER A 41 13.10 -1.14 -5.41
N TRP A 42 11.78 -1.20 -5.29
CA TRP A 42 11.06 -0.72 -4.11
C TRP A 42 11.32 -1.57 -2.87
N LEU A 43 11.42 -2.89 -3.02
CA LEU A 43 11.80 -3.80 -1.94
C LEU A 43 13.22 -3.48 -1.42
N GLU A 44 14.18 -3.30 -2.32
CA GLU A 44 15.57 -2.96 -1.98
C GLU A 44 15.66 -1.62 -1.23
N TYR A 45 15.02 -0.58 -1.76
CA TYR A 45 14.98 0.74 -1.11
C TYR A 45 14.42 0.65 0.31
N ARG A 46 13.30 -0.06 0.52
CA ARG A 46 12.70 -0.22 1.86
C ARG A 46 13.64 -0.92 2.84
N ALA A 47 14.35 -1.95 2.38
CA ALA A 47 15.33 -2.66 3.21
C ALA A 47 16.48 -1.72 3.65
N GLU A 48 16.95 -0.85 2.75
CA GLU A 48 17.97 0.16 3.06
C GLU A 48 17.46 1.26 3.98
N PHE A 49 16.29 1.83 3.68
CA PHE A 49 15.69 2.90 4.47
C PHE A 49 15.52 2.48 5.93
N ARG A 50 15.08 1.24 6.18
CA ARG A 50 14.96 0.68 7.54
C ARG A 50 16.29 0.70 8.29
N ARG A 51 17.38 0.27 7.64
CA ARG A 51 18.72 0.30 8.24
C ARG A 51 19.12 1.72 8.63
N HIS A 52 18.83 2.69 7.77
CA HIS A 52 19.12 4.11 8.04
C HIS A 52 18.29 4.68 9.20
N MET A 53 16.99 4.39 9.26
CA MET A 53 16.11 4.91 10.32
C MET A 53 16.47 4.42 11.72
N ILE A 54 16.90 3.15 11.82
CA ILE A 54 17.41 2.58 13.08
C ILE A 54 18.73 3.25 13.47
N LYS A 55 19.68 3.34 12.52
CA LYS A 55 20.99 3.96 12.75
C LYS A 55 20.87 5.45 13.12
N GLY A 56 19.90 6.15 12.55
CA GLY A 56 19.62 7.57 12.81
C GLY A 56 18.79 7.84 14.06
N GLY A 57 18.41 6.82 14.84
CA GLY A 57 17.66 6.98 16.09
C GLY A 57 16.21 7.43 15.91
N PHE A 58 15.69 7.45 14.68
CA PHE A 58 14.31 7.85 14.39
C PHE A 58 13.28 6.83 14.89
N LEU A 59 13.69 5.56 15.02
CA LEU A 59 12.93 4.48 15.59
C LEU A 59 13.63 3.96 16.84
N LYS A 60 12.97 4.03 18.00
CA LYS A 60 13.48 3.45 19.26
C LYS A 60 13.58 1.92 19.18
N HIS A 61 12.64 1.30 18.47
CA HIS A 61 12.62 -0.13 18.19
C HIS A 61 12.25 -0.34 16.72
N PRO A 62 12.78 -1.39 16.06
CA PRO A 62 12.36 -1.73 14.72
C PRO A 62 10.85 -2.03 14.72
N TRP A 63 10.11 -1.48 13.74
CA TRP A 63 8.74 -1.92 13.48
C TRP A 63 8.71 -3.43 13.27
N ARG A 64 7.69 -4.08 13.84
CA ARG A 64 7.54 -5.55 13.87
C ARG A 64 7.50 -6.13 12.47
N SER A 65 6.77 -5.47 11.57
CA SER A 65 6.67 -5.76 10.14
C SER A 65 6.58 -4.43 9.40
N ILE A 66 7.59 -4.14 8.58
CA ILE A 66 7.63 -2.90 7.81
C ILE A 66 6.56 -2.87 6.72
N PHE A 67 6.14 -4.03 6.22
CA PHE A 67 5.12 -4.16 5.19
C PHE A 67 3.74 -3.78 5.73
N GLU A 68 3.33 -4.38 6.85
CA GLU A 68 2.06 -4.06 7.49
C GLU A 68 2.04 -2.59 7.94
N ALA A 69 3.13 -2.08 8.50
CA ALA A 69 3.23 -0.68 8.90
C ALA A 69 3.13 0.29 7.70
N ASP A 70 3.81 0.02 6.59
CA ASP A 70 3.75 0.83 5.36
C ASP A 70 2.34 0.83 4.73
N MET A 71 1.65 -0.31 4.78
CA MET A 71 0.27 -0.41 4.30
C MET A 71 -0.72 0.33 5.21
N ILE A 72 -0.62 0.18 6.54
CA ILE A 72 -1.46 0.92 7.50
C ILE A 72 -1.23 2.43 7.34
N PHE A 73 0.03 2.83 7.23
CA PHE A 73 0.45 4.20 6.95
C PHE A 73 -0.23 4.74 5.68
N THR A 74 -0.13 3.99 4.59
CA THR A 74 -0.68 4.39 3.28
C THR A 74 -2.19 4.51 3.34
N LEU A 75 -2.87 3.56 3.97
CA LEU A 75 -4.32 3.56 4.13
C LEU A 75 -4.80 4.78 4.91
N ILE A 76 -4.25 5.01 6.12
CA ILE A 76 -4.66 6.12 6.98
C ILE A 76 -4.36 7.46 6.30
N GLY A 77 -3.15 7.62 5.74
CA GLY A 77 -2.76 8.83 5.05
C GLY A 77 -3.66 9.14 3.85
N HIS A 78 -3.97 8.14 3.03
CA HIS A 78 -4.88 8.30 1.89
C HIS A 78 -6.29 8.69 2.32
N LYS A 79 -6.87 7.97 3.29
CA LYS A 79 -8.22 8.24 3.79
C LYS A 79 -8.36 9.61 4.42
N TRP A 80 -7.34 10.04 5.17
CA TRP A 80 -7.27 11.39 5.71
C TRP A 80 -7.32 12.47 4.62
N LEU A 81 -6.57 12.29 3.53
CA LEU A 81 -6.58 13.22 2.40
C LEU A 81 -7.93 13.29 1.67
N GLN A 82 -8.79 12.28 1.85
CA GLN A 82 -10.17 12.24 1.36
C GLN A 82 -11.18 12.80 2.38
N GLY A 83 -10.73 13.26 3.55
CA GLY A 83 -11.61 13.74 4.63
C GLY A 83 -12.24 12.62 5.46
N GLU A 84 -11.77 11.37 5.33
CA GLU A 84 -12.25 10.21 6.10
C GLU A 84 -11.33 9.92 7.29
N ILE A 85 -11.91 9.79 8.48
CA ILE A 85 -11.18 9.44 9.71
C ILE A 85 -11.48 7.98 10.06
N LEU A 86 -10.44 7.16 10.15
CA LEU A 86 -10.58 5.74 10.49
C LEU A 86 -10.47 5.48 11.99
N THR A 87 -11.16 4.46 12.45
CA THR A 87 -10.97 3.83 13.77
C THR A 87 -10.05 2.62 13.68
N VAL A 88 -9.54 2.16 14.83
CA VAL A 88 -8.75 0.91 14.92
C VAL A 88 -9.49 -0.28 14.31
N LYS A 89 -10.79 -0.42 14.61
CA LYS A 89 -11.61 -1.52 14.08
C LYS A 89 -11.72 -1.48 12.56
N GLN A 90 -11.95 -0.30 11.98
CA GLN A 90 -12.02 -0.16 10.53
C GLN A 90 -10.68 -0.50 9.88
N VAL A 91 -9.56 -0.05 10.46
CA VAL A 91 -8.23 -0.47 9.97
C VAL A 91 -8.09 -1.99 10.05
N ALA A 92 -8.46 -2.63 11.16
CA ALA A 92 -8.38 -4.09 11.27
C ALA A 92 -9.19 -4.82 10.18
N THR A 93 -10.39 -4.35 9.85
CA THR A 93 -11.22 -4.90 8.76
C THR A 93 -10.53 -4.87 7.40
N TYR A 94 -9.76 -3.82 7.07
CA TYR A 94 -8.98 -3.80 5.81
C TYR A 94 -7.90 -4.89 5.75
N PHE A 95 -7.47 -5.40 6.90
CA PHE A 95 -6.34 -6.31 7.01
C PHE A 95 -6.72 -7.73 7.45
N GLU A 96 -8.00 -8.00 7.69
CA GLU A 96 -8.48 -9.25 8.29
C GLU A 96 -8.10 -10.51 7.49
N ALA A 97 -7.98 -10.38 6.17
CA ALA A 97 -7.55 -11.47 5.29
C ALA A 97 -6.04 -11.75 5.35
N PHE A 98 -5.24 -10.82 5.88
CA PHE A 98 -3.78 -10.89 5.82
C PHE A 98 -3.15 -11.13 7.19
N THR A 99 -3.78 -10.66 8.28
CA THR A 99 -3.21 -10.71 9.62
C THR A 99 -4.27 -10.57 10.70
N SER A 100 -3.89 -10.81 11.95
CA SER A 100 -4.82 -10.73 13.08
C SER A 100 -5.03 -9.29 13.58
N ASP A 101 -6.20 -9.03 14.16
CA ASP A 101 -6.52 -7.77 14.87
C ASP A 101 -5.48 -7.40 15.93
N VAL A 102 -4.91 -8.40 16.61
CA VAL A 102 -3.86 -8.21 17.62
C VAL A 102 -2.59 -7.66 16.98
N THR A 103 -2.22 -8.15 15.80
CA THR A 103 -1.07 -7.65 15.04
C THR A 103 -1.29 -6.21 14.60
N ILE A 104 -2.47 -5.89 14.06
CA ILE A 104 -2.82 -4.52 13.65
C ILE A 104 -2.80 -3.55 14.83
N THR A 105 -3.37 -3.96 15.96
CA THR A 105 -3.38 -3.12 17.18
C THR A 105 -1.96 -2.79 17.63
N ARG A 106 -1.05 -3.77 17.61
CA ARG A 106 0.36 -3.59 17.96
C ARG A 106 1.09 -2.64 17.01
N HIS A 107 0.81 -2.69 15.71
CA HIS A 107 1.37 -1.71 14.76
C HIS A 107 0.87 -0.30 15.04
N ILE A 108 -0.42 -0.15 15.31
CA ILE A 108 -1.00 1.15 15.66
C ILE A 108 -0.38 1.66 16.98
N ASP A 109 -0.16 0.80 17.97
CA ASP A 109 0.56 1.17 19.20
C ASP A 109 1.97 1.70 18.90
N ASP A 110 2.72 1.03 18.03
CA ASP A 110 4.06 1.47 17.63
C ASP A 110 4.02 2.81 16.88
N MET A 111 3.00 3.03 16.04
CA MET A 111 2.78 4.29 15.34
C MET A 111 2.42 5.44 16.29
N VAL A 112 1.59 5.17 17.30
CA VAL A 112 1.28 6.13 18.36
C VAL A 112 2.53 6.44 19.18
N ALA A 113 3.28 5.42 19.59
CA ALA A 113 4.51 5.58 20.37
C ALA A 113 5.61 6.33 19.60
N SER A 114 5.65 6.19 18.27
CA SER A 114 6.58 6.92 17.39
C SER A 114 6.07 8.31 16.97
N GLY A 115 4.85 8.69 17.38
CA GLY A 115 4.24 9.99 17.12
C GLY A 115 3.75 10.19 15.69
N THR A 116 3.55 9.12 14.91
CA THR A 116 2.93 9.22 13.57
C THR A 116 1.41 9.19 13.63
N LEU A 117 0.82 8.64 14.69
CA LEU A 117 -0.61 8.63 14.93
C LEU A 117 -0.96 9.19 16.32
N VAL A 118 -2.15 9.75 16.44
CA VAL A 118 -2.79 10.10 17.71
C VAL A 118 -4.14 9.39 17.79
N ARG A 119 -4.45 8.83 18.96
CA ARG A 119 -5.78 8.29 19.27
C ARG A 119 -6.64 9.38 19.90
N THR A 120 -7.79 9.63 19.31
CA THR A 120 -8.76 10.61 19.84
C THR A 120 -10.12 9.93 20.01
N PRO A 121 -10.81 10.07 21.15
CA PRO A 121 -12.16 9.56 21.30
C PRO A 121 -13.09 10.10 20.22
N ASP A 122 -13.90 9.24 19.61
CA ASP A 122 -14.94 9.66 18.70
C ASP A 122 -15.98 10.52 19.46
N PRO A 123 -16.28 11.75 19.00
CA PRO A 123 -17.31 12.60 19.62
C PRO A 123 -18.69 11.95 19.70
N LYS A 124 -19.02 11.01 18.79
CA LYS A 124 -20.32 10.33 18.72
C LYS A 124 -20.36 9.04 19.57
N ASP A 125 -19.23 8.38 19.74
CA ASP A 125 -19.09 7.18 20.57
C ASP A 125 -17.71 7.13 21.23
N ARG A 126 -17.62 7.60 22.48
CA ARG A 126 -16.35 7.69 23.22
C ARG A 126 -15.65 6.35 23.46
N ARG A 127 -16.31 5.22 23.18
CA ARG A 127 -15.69 3.87 23.24
C ARG A 127 -14.84 3.58 21.99
N ARG A 128 -15.02 4.35 20.91
CA ARG A 128 -14.24 4.26 19.68
C ARG A 128 -13.12 5.29 19.70
N LEU A 129 -11.97 4.89 19.16
CA LEU A 129 -10.81 5.77 19.01
C LEU A 129 -10.55 6.02 17.53
N HIS A 130 -10.69 7.27 17.13
CA HIS A 130 -10.21 7.78 15.85
C HIS A 130 -8.68 7.75 15.81
N LEU A 131 -8.14 7.43 14.64
CA LEU A 131 -6.72 7.45 14.32
C LEU A 131 -6.44 8.70 13.50
N ILE A 132 -5.85 9.69 14.14
CA ILE A 132 -5.51 10.97 13.53
C ILE A 132 -4.03 10.93 13.10
N PRO A 133 -3.71 11.04 11.80
CA PRO A 133 -2.33 11.15 11.35
C PRO A 133 -1.73 12.47 11.81
N THR A 134 -0.46 12.43 12.22
CA THR A 134 0.30 13.65 12.54
C THR A 134 1.04 14.17 11.31
N GLN A 135 1.59 15.39 11.40
CA GLN A 135 2.48 15.91 10.36
C GLN A 135 3.69 14.99 10.12
N ARG A 136 4.22 14.37 11.18
CA ARG A 136 5.34 13.42 11.11
C ARG A 136 5.02 12.23 10.19
N LEU A 137 3.77 11.76 10.20
CA LEU A 137 3.30 10.74 9.28
C LEU A 137 3.50 11.22 7.84
N PHE A 138 2.95 12.37 7.46
CA PHE A 138 3.06 12.88 6.10
C PHE A 138 4.49 13.21 5.66
N GLU A 139 5.36 13.66 6.58
CA GLU A 139 6.77 13.89 6.27
C GLU A 139 7.51 12.60 5.92
N ILE A 140 7.30 11.54 6.71
CA ILE A 140 7.82 10.20 6.41
C ILE A 140 7.23 9.73 5.08
N GLY A 141 5.91 9.85 4.90
CA GLY A 141 5.21 9.47 3.67
C GLY A 141 5.76 10.16 2.44
N ARG A 142 6.08 11.45 2.53
CA ARG A 142 6.67 12.19 1.42
C ARG A 142 7.99 11.58 0.96
N ILE A 143 8.82 11.11 1.90
CA ILE A 143 10.09 10.43 1.58
C ILE A 143 9.81 9.11 0.84
N PHE A 144 8.88 8.29 1.35
CA PHE A 144 8.49 7.03 0.72
C PHE A 144 7.89 7.25 -0.68
N LEU A 145 6.95 8.18 -0.81
CA LEU A 145 6.27 8.49 -2.07
C LEU A 145 7.23 9.08 -3.09
N GLN A 146 8.17 9.92 -2.67
CA GLN A 146 9.18 10.48 -3.57
C GLN A 146 10.11 9.37 -4.08
N ALA A 147 10.59 8.48 -3.21
CA ALA A 147 11.38 7.33 -3.63
C ALA A 147 10.60 6.42 -4.60
N ARG A 148 9.32 6.14 -4.34
CA ARG A 148 8.47 5.38 -5.27
C ARG A 148 8.33 6.06 -6.63
N LYS A 149 8.14 7.38 -6.66
CA LYS A 149 8.10 8.13 -7.93
C LYS A 149 9.41 8.02 -8.70
N ASP A 150 10.54 8.13 -8.02
CA ASP A 150 11.86 8.09 -8.65
C ASP A 150 12.18 6.69 -9.18
N ILE A 151 11.83 5.65 -8.43
CA ILE A 151 11.91 4.25 -8.88
C ILE A 151 11.00 4.01 -10.08
N ALA A 152 9.74 4.43 -10.02
CA ALA A 152 8.81 4.24 -11.14
C ALA A 152 9.33 4.93 -12.41
N ARG A 153 9.82 6.17 -12.30
CA ARG A 153 10.40 6.92 -13.42
C ARG A 153 11.62 6.25 -14.02
N LYS A 154 12.50 5.68 -13.18
CA LYS A 154 13.66 4.89 -13.63
C LYS A 154 13.24 3.72 -14.53
N HIS A 155 12.05 3.16 -14.28
CA HIS A 155 11.49 2.03 -15.03
C HIS A 155 10.41 2.44 -16.04
N GLY A 156 10.42 3.70 -16.49
CA GLY A 156 9.62 4.15 -17.62
C GLY A 156 8.23 4.72 -17.27
N PHE A 157 7.87 4.83 -15.98
CA PHE A 157 6.63 5.51 -15.60
C PHE A 157 6.71 7.01 -15.88
N VAL A 158 5.73 7.53 -16.61
CA VAL A 158 5.55 8.96 -16.88
C VAL A 158 4.18 9.38 -16.35
N TYR A 159 4.17 10.35 -15.44
CA TYR A 159 2.93 10.95 -14.97
C TYR A 159 2.41 11.96 -15.99
N ASP A 160 1.24 11.69 -16.57
CA ASP A 160 0.53 12.60 -17.47
C ASP A 160 -0.60 13.31 -16.69
N PRO A 161 -0.43 14.62 -16.38
CA PRO A 161 -1.42 15.36 -15.60
C PRO A 161 -2.74 15.59 -16.36
N GLU A 162 -2.71 15.68 -17.69
CA GLU A 162 -3.91 15.96 -18.48
C GLU A 162 -4.78 14.71 -18.61
N ARG A 163 -4.14 13.55 -18.84
CA ARG A 163 -4.82 12.27 -18.79
C ARG A 163 -5.39 11.98 -17.39
N ALA A 164 -4.62 12.25 -16.33
CA ALA A 164 -5.09 12.06 -14.96
C ALA A 164 -6.32 12.92 -14.62
N LYS A 165 -6.34 14.19 -15.06
CA LYS A 165 -7.52 15.07 -14.89
C LYS A 165 -8.73 14.52 -15.65
N ALA A 166 -8.55 14.04 -16.87
CA ALA A 166 -9.64 13.47 -17.67
C ALA A 166 -10.25 12.22 -17.00
N GLU A 167 -9.41 11.37 -16.39
CA GLU A 167 -9.84 10.17 -15.67
C GLU A 167 -10.50 10.49 -14.32
N GLN A 168 -10.07 11.53 -13.59
CA GLN A 168 -10.72 11.97 -12.34
C GLN A 168 -12.18 12.40 -12.56
N HIS A 169 -12.48 13.15 -13.62
CA HIS A 169 -13.85 13.53 -13.97
C HIS A 169 -14.72 12.31 -14.36
N SER A 170 -14.10 11.21 -14.78
CA SER A 170 -14.79 9.94 -15.08
C SER A 170 -15.03 9.09 -13.83
N MET A 171 -14.17 9.15 -12.81
CA MET A 171 -14.30 8.36 -11.59
C MET A 171 -15.28 8.97 -10.57
N ASP A 172 -15.48 10.28 -10.57
CA ASP A 172 -16.53 10.92 -9.77
C ASP A 172 -17.95 10.48 -10.20
N ALA A 173 -18.09 9.81 -11.35
CA ALA A 173 -19.34 9.23 -11.85
C ALA A 173 -19.56 7.74 -11.47
N ALA A 174 -18.60 7.09 -10.82
CA ALA A 174 -18.72 5.68 -10.43
C ALA A 174 -18.12 5.42 -9.04
N PRO A 175 -18.94 5.18 -8.00
CA PRO A 175 -18.41 4.80 -6.69
C PRO A 175 -17.69 3.46 -6.80
N PHE A 176 -16.51 3.38 -6.19
CA PHE A 176 -15.81 2.12 -5.94
C PHE A 176 -16.79 1.16 -5.23
N PRO A 177 -17.08 -0.03 -5.78
CA PRO A 177 -17.97 -0.96 -5.10
C PRO A 177 -17.30 -1.39 -3.80
N LEU A 178 -17.95 -1.09 -2.68
CA LEU A 178 -17.59 -1.71 -1.40
C LEU A 178 -17.79 -3.22 -1.54
N PRO A 179 -16.93 -4.05 -0.95
CA PRO A 179 -17.16 -5.49 -0.89
C PRO A 179 -18.53 -5.74 -0.24
N ASN A 180 -19.37 -6.51 -0.94
CA ASN A 180 -20.75 -6.80 -0.59
C ASN A 180 -20.90 -7.15 0.91
N GLU A 181 -21.80 -6.46 1.61
CA GLU A 181 -22.28 -6.91 2.91
C GLU A 181 -22.86 -8.33 2.75
N PRO A 182 -22.55 -9.28 3.65
CA PRO A 182 -23.16 -10.59 3.60
C PRO A 182 -24.67 -10.46 3.78
N ALA A 183 -25.41 -11.01 2.82
CA ALA A 183 -26.87 -11.04 2.86
C ALA A 183 -27.35 -11.69 4.16
N SER A 184 -28.30 -11.02 4.82
CA SER A 184 -29.04 -11.55 5.97
C SER A 184 -29.99 -12.67 5.56
#